data_AF-A0A0M0KAM6-F1
#
_entry.id   AF-A0A0M0KAM6-F1
#
_cell.length_a   1.000
_cell.length_b   1.000
_cell.length_c   1.000
_cell.angle_alpha   90.00
_cell.angle_beta   90.00
_cell.angle_gamma   90.00
#
_symmetry.space_group_name_H-M   'P 1'
#
loop_
_entity.id
_entity.type
_entity.pdbx_description
1 polymer ?
#
loop_
_entity_poly.entity_id
_entity_poly.type
_entity_poly.pdbx_seq_one_letter_code
_entity_poly.pdbx_strand_id
1 'polypeptide(L)'
;MPVVRTYGRQLELLADCTEHFVAKAAVDADASGAPDAAELAKLAANATGLTYEAGMAGKFPGGVPGYLVTKVGPFMSAYKQLALKHAEGGSLEAALITCERTQRSFQAWGHPYAFHSRLLARANRVEEARDMARFALGLPLWTLGDDVAELCGLAQTSTTELATSLREKADGKLSLEQRRAQNGMEQRTPAQIAKDRASYLLDLVVASPGEYSWEGVRAELASLYRAAGMPSIATFVSSPTAGVN
;
A
#
# COMPACT_ATOMS: atom_id res chain seq x y z
N MET A 1 -15.28 2.42 4.57
CA MET A 1 -14.62 2.22 3.26
C MET A 1 -13.28 2.94 3.30
N PRO A 2 -12.16 2.31 2.90
CA PRO A 2 -10.87 2.97 2.88
C PRO A 2 -10.86 4.16 1.93
N VAL A 3 -10.13 5.21 2.32
CA VAL A 3 -9.91 6.40 1.49
C VAL A 3 -8.51 6.29 0.89
N VAL A 4 -8.44 6.28 -0.44
CA VAL A 4 -7.20 6.12 -1.19
C VAL A 4 -7.01 7.27 -2.18
N ARG A 5 -5.75 7.59 -2.47
CA ARG A 5 -5.35 8.44 -3.59
C ARG A 5 -4.79 7.56 -4.71
N THR A 6 -5.09 7.90 -5.96
CA THR A 6 -4.50 7.24 -7.13
C THR A 6 -3.38 8.09 -7.74
N TYR A 7 -2.30 7.43 -8.14
CA TYR A 7 -1.19 7.99 -8.92
C TYR A 7 -1.14 7.34 -10.32
N GLY A 8 -2.32 7.04 -10.88
CA GLY A 8 -2.49 6.39 -12.18
C GLY A 8 -2.39 4.87 -12.10
N ARG A 9 -1.27 4.32 -11.62
CA ARG A 9 -1.03 2.86 -11.55
C ARG A 9 -0.93 2.30 -10.14
N GLN A 10 -0.71 3.15 -9.15
CA GLN A 10 -0.58 2.74 -7.76
C GLN A 10 -1.51 3.57 -6.89
N LEU A 11 -1.79 3.05 -5.70
CA LEU A 11 -2.64 3.65 -4.69
C LEU A 11 -1.81 4.02 -3.46
N GLU A 12 -2.22 5.10 -2.81
CA GLU A 12 -1.78 5.45 -1.45
C GLU A 12 -2.99 5.41 -0.54
N LEU A 13 -2.86 4.68 0.58
CA LEU A 13 -3.88 4.65 1.62
C LEU A 13 -3.80 5.93 2.47
N LEU A 14 -4.83 6.77 2.38
CA LEU A 14 -4.93 7.99 3.18
C LEU A 14 -5.53 7.73 4.55
N ALA A 15 -6.49 6.80 4.63
CA ALA A 15 -7.13 6.34 5.86
C ALA A 15 -7.89 5.03 5.65
N ASP A 16 -8.04 4.22 6.70
CA ASP A 16 -8.84 2.98 6.68
C ASP A 16 -10.35 3.23 6.57
N CYS A 17 -10.79 4.41 6.98
CA CYS A 17 -12.18 4.83 6.89
C CYS A 17 -12.32 6.35 6.72
N THR A 18 -13.53 6.77 6.36
CA THR A 18 -13.91 8.18 6.15
C THR A 18 -13.81 8.98 7.43
N GLU A 19 -14.13 8.38 8.57
CA GLU A 19 -14.07 9.00 9.89
C GLU A 19 -12.63 9.38 10.24
N HIS A 20 -11.70 8.43 10.09
CA HIS A 20 -10.27 8.67 10.30
C HIS A 20 -9.73 9.73 9.33
N PHE A 21 -10.17 9.71 8.07
CA PHE A 21 -9.76 10.71 7.08
C PHE A 21 -10.14 12.14 7.48
N VAL A 22 -11.40 12.35 7.87
CA VAL A 22 -11.91 13.67 8.28
C VAL A 22 -11.25 14.12 9.59
N ALA A 23 -11.12 13.23 10.57
CA ALA A 23 -10.46 13.56 11.83
C ALA A 23 -8.98 13.92 11.62
N LYS A 24 -8.26 13.20 10.76
CA LYS A 24 -6.87 13.54 10.39
C LYS A 24 -6.80 14.90 9.71
N ALA A 25 -7.71 15.20 8.79
CA ALA A 25 -7.73 16.50 8.10
C ALA A 25 -7.90 17.67 9.08
N ALA A 26 -8.77 17.53 10.09
CA ALA A 26 -8.93 18.54 11.14
C ALA A 26 -7.67 18.74 11.98
N VAL A 27 -7.00 17.65 12.38
CA VAL A 27 -5.75 17.70 13.15
C VAL A 27 -4.63 18.35 12.33
N ASP A 28 -4.48 17.99 11.05
CA ASP A 28 -3.47 18.56 10.16
C ASP A 28 -3.72 20.05 9.88
N ALA A 29 -4.98 20.45 9.70
CA ALA A 29 -5.38 21.84 9.49
C ALA A 29 -5.06 22.71 10.72
N ASP A 30 -5.37 22.23 11.92
CA ASP A 30 -5.03 22.93 13.16
C ASP A 30 -3.52 23.04 13.34
N ALA A 31 -2.77 21.95 13.13
CA ALA A 31 -1.32 21.94 13.26
C ALA A 31 -0.60 22.87 12.27
N SER A 32 -1.20 23.10 11.09
CA SER A 32 -0.65 23.99 10.05
C SER A 32 -1.14 25.44 10.15
N GLY A 33 -2.06 25.74 11.07
CA GLY A 33 -2.68 27.06 11.19
C GLY A 33 -3.58 27.42 10.00
N ALA A 34 -4.20 26.41 9.37
CA ALA A 34 -5.08 26.61 8.23
C ALA A 34 -6.31 27.46 8.61
N PRO A 35 -6.77 28.36 7.74
CA PRO A 35 -7.87 29.29 8.05
C PRO A 35 -9.21 28.58 8.32
N ASP A 36 -9.39 27.37 7.79
CA ASP A 36 -10.57 26.52 7.92
C ASP A 36 -10.47 25.48 9.05
N ALA A 37 -9.40 25.50 9.85
CA ALA A 37 -9.18 24.51 10.91
C ALA A 37 -10.36 24.37 11.90
N ALA A 38 -10.98 25.50 12.27
CA ALA A 38 -12.13 25.49 13.19
C ALA A 38 -13.39 24.86 12.57
N GLU A 39 -13.58 24.99 11.25
CA GLU A 39 -14.69 24.36 10.53
C GLU A 39 -14.45 22.86 10.38
N LEU A 40 -13.24 22.48 9.97
CA LEU A 40 -12.84 21.07 9.87
C LEU A 40 -12.93 20.35 11.22
N ALA A 41 -12.56 21.00 12.33
CA ALA A 41 -12.73 20.44 13.67
C ALA A 41 -14.20 20.16 14.02
N LYS A 42 -15.13 21.05 13.67
CA LYS A 42 -16.57 20.83 13.86
C LYS A 42 -17.09 19.68 13.00
N LEU A 43 -16.68 19.63 11.72
CA LEU A 43 -17.04 18.55 10.81
C LEU A 43 -16.52 17.20 11.31
N ALA A 44 -15.27 17.15 11.78
CA ALA A 44 -14.68 15.95 12.36
C ALA A 44 -15.40 15.51 13.64
N ALA A 45 -15.73 16.43 14.54
CA ALA A 45 -16.48 16.13 15.76
C ALA A 45 -17.85 15.53 15.44
N ASN A 46 -18.56 16.10 14.46
CA ASN A 46 -19.85 15.58 14.00
C ASN A 46 -19.75 14.21 13.34
N ALA A 47 -18.69 13.97 12.54
CA ALA A 47 -18.51 12.72 11.80
C ALA A 47 -18.01 11.56 12.68
N THR A 48 -17.22 11.86 13.72
CA THR A 48 -16.48 10.84 14.48
C THR A 48 -16.86 10.75 15.95
N GLY A 49 -17.52 11.77 16.49
CA GLY A 49 -17.71 11.94 17.94
C GLY A 49 -16.42 12.29 18.70
N LEU A 50 -15.29 12.43 18.01
CA LEU A 50 -14.00 12.76 18.62
C LEU A 50 -13.97 14.24 19.00
N THR A 51 -13.93 14.52 20.30
CA THR A 51 -13.67 15.87 20.82
C THR A 51 -12.18 16.20 20.66
N TYR A 52 -11.88 17.10 19.73
CA TYR A 52 -10.54 17.63 19.49
C TYR A 52 -10.41 19.05 20.05
N GLU A 53 -9.41 19.29 20.91
CA GLU A 53 -9.05 20.65 21.33
C GLU A 53 -7.88 21.16 20.48
N ALA A 54 -8.03 22.38 19.96
CA ALA A 54 -7.01 23.05 19.14
C ALA A 54 -5.65 23.11 19.86
N GLY A 55 -4.58 22.81 19.13
CA GLY A 55 -3.20 22.75 19.63
C GLY A 55 -2.87 21.52 20.48
N MET A 56 -3.81 20.63 20.78
CA MET A 56 -3.54 19.44 21.59
C MET A 56 -2.56 18.49 20.88
N ALA A 57 -2.73 18.29 19.57
CA ALA A 57 -1.89 17.38 18.79
C ALA A 57 -0.40 17.80 18.80
N GLY A 58 -0.12 19.11 18.72
CA GLY A 58 1.24 19.65 18.77
C GLY A 58 1.95 19.42 20.10
N LYS A 59 1.21 19.36 21.21
CA LYS A 59 1.72 19.12 22.57
C LYS A 59 1.81 17.63 22.95
N PHE A 60 1.24 16.75 22.12
CA PHE A 60 1.19 15.32 22.40
C PHE A 60 2.60 14.69 22.31
N PRO A 61 2.93 13.64 23.10
CA PRO A 61 4.17 12.89 22.92
C PRO A 61 4.30 12.36 21.48
N GLY A 62 5.41 12.68 20.82
CA GLY A 62 5.59 12.38 19.39
C GLY A 62 5.00 13.45 18.44
N GLY A 63 4.39 14.51 18.97
CA GLY A 63 3.75 15.59 18.22
C GLY A 63 2.48 15.12 17.50
N VAL A 64 2.13 15.82 16.42
CA VAL A 64 0.97 15.51 15.58
C VAL A 64 0.95 14.04 15.13
N PRO A 65 2.05 13.45 14.64
CA PRO A 65 2.04 12.05 14.22
C PRO A 65 1.73 11.09 15.38
N GLY A 66 2.27 11.38 16.57
CA GLY A 66 2.00 10.62 17.79
C GLY A 66 0.54 10.70 18.22
N TYR A 67 -0.06 11.88 18.13
CA TYR A 67 -1.49 12.08 18.39
C TYR A 67 -2.34 11.26 17.43
N LEU A 68 -2.06 11.36 16.12
CA LEU A 68 -2.81 10.66 15.08
C LEU A 68 -2.84 9.15 15.33
N VAL A 69 -1.68 8.50 15.49
CA VAL A 69 -1.60 7.03 15.67
C VAL A 69 -2.16 6.53 17.01
N THR A 70 -2.33 7.42 17.99
CA THR A 70 -2.77 7.06 19.35
C THR A 70 -4.24 7.39 19.60
N LYS A 71 -4.73 8.50 19.05
CA LYS A 71 -6.06 9.06 19.36
C LYS A 71 -7.03 9.01 18.19
N VAL A 72 -6.53 8.95 16.96
CA VAL A 72 -7.37 9.01 15.76
C VAL A 72 -7.43 7.65 15.07
N GLY A 73 -6.30 7.16 14.59
CA GLY A 73 -6.26 5.91 13.84
C GLY A 73 -4.87 5.60 13.29
N PRO A 74 -4.63 4.39 12.79
CA PRO A 74 -3.38 4.08 12.12
C PRO A 74 -3.31 4.86 10.80
N PHE A 75 -2.16 5.49 10.54
CA PHE A 75 -1.87 6.14 9.26
C PHE A 75 -0.44 5.84 8.87
N MET A 76 -0.23 5.28 7.66
CA MET A 76 1.12 5.02 7.15
C MET A 76 1.98 6.28 7.16
N SER A 77 1.41 7.43 6.78
CA SER A 77 2.12 8.71 6.77
C SER A 77 2.57 9.15 8.16
N ALA A 78 1.72 8.99 9.19
CA ALA A 78 2.04 9.36 10.56
C ALA A 78 3.11 8.44 11.16
N TYR A 79 3.00 7.12 10.92
CA TYR A 79 4.04 6.19 11.35
C TYR A 79 5.38 6.44 10.65
N LYS A 80 5.37 6.74 9.34
CA LYS A 80 6.58 7.12 8.58
C LYS A 80 7.25 8.35 9.20
N GLN A 81 6.49 9.39 9.53
CA GLN A 81 7.00 10.59 10.19
C GLN A 81 7.59 10.28 11.57
N LEU A 82 6.93 9.44 12.38
CA LEU A 82 7.47 8.99 13.68
C LEU A 82 8.77 8.21 13.53
N ALA A 83 8.83 7.26 12.59
CA ALA A 83 10.02 6.45 12.36
C ALA A 83 11.21 7.33 11.93
N LEU A 84 11.00 8.29 11.02
CA LEU A 84 12.03 9.24 10.62
C LEU A 84 12.49 10.10 11.80
N LYS A 85 11.58 10.63 12.61
CA LYS A 85 11.90 11.40 13.81
C LYS A 85 12.74 10.60 14.81
N HIS A 86 12.42 9.32 15.02
CA HIS A 86 13.20 8.44 15.89
C HIS A 86 14.61 8.21 15.33
N ALA A 87 14.74 7.96 14.03
CA ALA A 87 16.03 7.77 13.38
C ALA A 87 16.90 9.04 13.43
N GLU A 88 16.33 10.20 13.14
CA GLU A 88 16.99 11.51 13.22
C GLU A 88 17.40 11.87 14.66
N GLY A 89 16.59 11.46 15.64
CA GLY A 89 16.91 11.57 17.07
C GLY A 89 17.95 10.56 17.57
N GLY A 90 18.54 9.73 16.69
CA GLY A 90 19.58 8.76 17.03
C GLY A 90 19.08 7.42 17.57
N SER A 91 17.76 7.18 17.60
CA SER A 91 17.17 5.91 18.05
C SER A 91 16.70 5.08 16.86
N LEU A 92 17.63 4.33 16.26
CA LEU A 92 17.30 3.38 15.19
C LEU A 92 16.31 2.31 15.66
N GLU A 93 16.47 1.79 16.88
CA GLU A 93 15.59 0.77 17.43
C GLU A 93 14.12 1.24 17.47
N ALA A 94 13.87 2.44 18.02
CA ALA A 94 12.51 3.00 18.04
C ALA A 94 11.95 3.23 16.63
N ALA A 95 12.81 3.60 15.67
CA ALA A 95 12.42 3.76 14.29
C ALA A 95 11.97 2.42 13.66
N LEU A 96 12.71 1.34 13.89
CA LEU A 96 12.39 0.01 13.37
C LEU A 96 11.16 -0.60 14.04
N ILE A 97 11.02 -0.44 15.36
CA ILE A 97 9.79 -0.82 16.09
C ILE A 97 8.57 -0.11 15.50
N THR A 98 8.72 1.17 15.14
CA THR A 98 7.65 1.95 14.50
C THR A 98 7.31 1.40 13.11
N CYS A 99 8.32 1.01 12.31
CA CYS A 99 8.10 0.34 11.02
C CYS A 99 7.31 -0.98 11.19
N GLU A 100 7.71 -1.84 12.12
CA GLU A 100 7.02 -3.11 12.38
C GLU A 100 5.57 -2.90 12.84
N ARG A 101 5.33 -1.89 13.70
CA ARG A 101 3.97 -1.53 14.12
C ARG A 101 3.10 -1.09 12.94
N THR A 102 3.70 -0.37 11.98
CA THR A 102 3.03 0.03 10.74
C THR A 102 2.64 -1.19 9.91
N GLN A 103 3.58 -2.12 9.73
CA GLN A 103 3.36 -3.37 8.98
C GLN A 103 2.24 -4.22 9.59
N ARG A 104 2.20 -4.34 10.92
CA ARG A 104 1.12 -5.06 11.63
C ARG A 104 -0.25 -4.43 11.39
N SER A 105 -0.30 -3.11 11.23
CA SER A 105 -1.53 -2.36 10.96
C SER A 105 -1.98 -2.49 9.50
N PHE A 106 -1.06 -2.70 8.56
CA PHE A 106 -1.31 -2.66 7.12
C PHE A 106 -0.69 -3.85 6.36
N GLN A 107 -1.01 -5.07 6.79
CA GLN A 107 -0.33 -6.29 6.35
C GLN A 107 -0.44 -6.59 4.85
N ALA A 108 -1.51 -6.12 4.21
CA ALA A 108 -1.77 -6.34 2.79
C ALA A 108 -1.21 -5.24 1.87
N TRP A 109 -0.55 -4.23 2.43
CA TRP A 109 -0.02 -3.09 1.68
C TRP A 109 1.50 -3.17 1.60
N GLY A 110 2.06 -2.99 0.41
CA GLY A 110 3.51 -3.02 0.17
C GLY A 110 4.25 -1.80 0.73
N HIS A 111 3.62 -0.61 0.73
CA HIS A 111 4.26 0.65 1.10
C HIS A 111 5.02 0.62 2.45
N PRO A 112 4.45 0.11 3.57
CA PRO A 112 5.16 0.02 4.85
C PRO A 112 6.43 -0.83 4.80
N TYR A 113 6.43 -1.90 4.00
CA TYR A 113 7.57 -2.80 3.85
C TYR A 113 8.66 -2.15 2.98
N ALA A 114 8.29 -1.48 1.88
CA ALA A 114 9.21 -0.71 1.06
C ALA A 114 9.90 0.40 1.87
N PHE A 115 9.13 1.15 2.68
CA PHE A 115 9.70 2.16 3.58
C PHE A 115 10.67 1.55 4.60
N HIS A 116 10.29 0.43 5.24
CA HIS A 116 11.16 -0.26 6.21
C HIS A 116 12.46 -0.74 5.56
N SER A 117 12.40 -1.31 4.34
CA SER A 117 13.58 -1.73 3.58
C SER A 117 14.59 -0.59 3.40
N ARG A 118 14.12 0.61 3.01
CA ARG A 118 15.00 1.78 2.86
C ARG A 118 15.62 2.23 4.17
N LEU A 119 14.87 2.17 5.26
CA LEU A 119 15.39 2.54 6.58
C LEU A 119 16.50 1.56 7.01
N LEU A 120 16.31 0.26 6.78
CA LEU A 120 17.33 -0.77 7.01
C LEU A 120 18.56 -0.54 6.13
N ALA A 121 18.38 -0.22 4.85
CA ALA A 121 19.48 0.06 3.93
C ALA A 121 20.31 1.27 4.39
N ARG A 122 19.66 2.36 4.81
CA ARG A 122 20.31 3.55 5.39
C ARG A 122 21.06 3.25 6.68
N ALA A 123 20.58 2.27 7.45
CA ALA A 123 21.23 1.78 8.65
C ALA A 123 22.33 0.72 8.38
N ASN A 124 22.72 0.53 7.12
CA ASN A 124 23.71 -0.46 6.67
C ASN A 124 23.33 -1.93 7.01
N ARG A 125 22.03 -2.24 7.17
CA ARG A 125 21.49 -3.59 7.37
C ARG A 125 21.03 -4.19 6.05
N VAL A 126 21.99 -4.35 5.13
CA VAL A 126 21.71 -4.60 3.70
C VAL A 126 20.98 -5.91 3.41
N GLU A 127 21.25 -6.98 4.16
CA GLU A 127 20.58 -8.28 3.96
C GLU A 127 19.10 -8.21 4.35
N GLU A 128 18.81 -7.59 5.50
CA GLU A 128 17.44 -7.40 5.97
C GLU A 128 16.68 -6.42 5.07
N ALA A 129 17.34 -5.37 4.58
CA ALA A 129 16.78 -4.45 3.61
C ALA A 129 16.35 -5.19 2.34
N ARG A 130 17.22 -6.07 1.81
CA ARG A 130 16.92 -6.89 0.63
C ARG A 130 15.74 -7.81 0.85
N ASP A 131 15.71 -8.53 1.97
CA ASP A 131 14.65 -9.49 2.24
C ASP A 131 13.31 -8.78 2.47
N MET A 132 13.33 -7.61 3.11
CA MET A 132 12.17 -6.73 3.26
C MET A 132 11.68 -6.18 1.91
N ALA A 133 12.60 -5.81 1.00
CA ALA A 133 12.25 -5.36 -0.35
C ALA A 133 11.58 -6.47 -1.16
N ARG A 134 12.13 -7.69 -1.08
CA ARG A 134 11.53 -8.89 -1.72
C ARG A 134 10.13 -9.18 -1.18
N PHE A 135 9.93 -9.03 0.13
CA PHE A 135 8.62 -9.16 0.73
C PHE A 135 7.64 -8.11 0.20
N ALA A 136 8.06 -6.84 0.13
CA ALA A 136 7.25 -5.75 -0.41
C ALA A 136 6.84 -5.99 -1.88
N LEU A 137 7.77 -6.47 -2.73
CA LEU A 137 7.50 -6.84 -4.13
C LEU A 137 6.64 -8.11 -4.27
N GLY A 138 6.45 -8.88 -3.19
CA GLY A 138 5.56 -10.02 -3.14
C GLY A 138 4.10 -9.66 -2.82
N LEU A 139 3.86 -8.42 -2.37
CA LEU A 139 2.52 -7.88 -2.15
C LEU A 139 2.01 -7.20 -3.43
N PRO A 140 0.69 -6.96 -3.57
CA PRO A 140 0.14 -6.36 -4.79
C PRO A 140 0.82 -5.01 -5.08
N LEU A 141 1.45 -4.86 -6.24
CA LEU A 141 2.35 -3.75 -6.54
C LEU A 141 1.61 -2.42 -6.63
N TRP A 142 0.31 -2.43 -6.91
CA TRP A 142 -0.54 -1.25 -6.85
C TRP A 142 -0.71 -0.69 -5.42
N THR A 143 -0.27 -1.40 -4.37
CA THR A 143 -0.24 -0.92 -2.97
C THR A 143 1.11 -0.36 -2.54
N LEU A 144 2.12 -0.37 -3.41
CA LEU A 144 3.46 0.12 -3.07
C LEU A 144 3.47 1.65 -2.89
N GLY A 145 2.77 2.39 -3.75
CA GLY A 145 2.78 3.85 -3.74
C GLY A 145 4.19 4.42 -3.89
N ASP A 146 5.06 3.73 -4.63
CA ASP A 146 6.51 3.95 -4.60
C ASP A 146 7.22 3.62 -5.92
N ASP A 147 8.52 3.94 -5.99
CA ASP A 147 9.37 3.59 -7.14
C ASP A 147 9.74 2.09 -7.13
N VAL A 148 9.13 1.35 -8.05
CA VAL A 148 9.37 -0.09 -8.23
C VAL A 148 10.81 -0.38 -8.65
N ALA A 149 11.44 0.48 -9.46
CA ALA A 149 12.79 0.24 -9.95
C ALA A 149 13.83 0.36 -8.82
N GLU A 150 13.68 1.36 -7.96
CA GLU A 150 14.52 1.52 -6.78
C GLU A 150 14.36 0.33 -5.82
N LEU A 151 13.12 -0.12 -5.58
CA LEU A 151 12.84 -1.26 -4.71
C LEU A 151 13.37 -2.58 -5.29
N CYS A 152 13.29 -2.78 -6.62
CA CYS A 152 13.95 -3.89 -7.30
C CYS A 152 15.46 -3.88 -7.07
N GLY A 153 16.10 -2.70 -7.14
CA GLY A 153 17.52 -2.53 -6.81
C GLY A 153 17.87 -3.01 -5.41
N LEU A 154 17.07 -2.63 -4.40
CA LEU A 154 17.22 -3.11 -3.02
C LEU A 154 17.02 -4.63 -2.90
N ALA A 155 16.06 -5.19 -3.65
CA ALA A 155 15.78 -6.62 -3.70
C ALA A 155 16.81 -7.46 -4.49
N GLN A 156 17.79 -6.81 -5.14
CA GLN A 156 18.78 -7.42 -6.04
C GLN A 156 18.12 -8.14 -7.22
N THR A 157 17.15 -7.49 -7.85
CA THR A 157 16.45 -7.92 -9.07
C THR A 157 16.27 -6.73 -9.99
N SER A 158 15.85 -6.97 -11.23
CA SER A 158 15.42 -5.94 -12.17
C SER A 158 13.90 -5.90 -12.33
N THR A 159 13.38 -4.77 -12.83
CA THR A 159 11.96 -4.66 -13.23
C THR A 159 11.61 -5.64 -14.36
N THR A 160 12.55 -5.94 -15.25
CA THR A 160 12.38 -6.93 -16.32
C THR A 160 12.22 -8.35 -15.77
N GLU A 161 13.07 -8.76 -14.82
CA GLU A 161 12.95 -10.08 -14.16
C GLU A 161 11.64 -10.19 -13.37
N LEU A 162 11.26 -9.12 -12.65
CA LEU A 162 9.99 -9.04 -11.94
C LEU A 162 8.80 -9.19 -12.92
N ALA A 163 8.77 -8.42 -14.00
CA ALA A 163 7.72 -8.47 -15.01
C ALA A 163 7.65 -9.84 -15.70
N THR A 164 8.80 -10.45 -16.02
CA THR A 164 8.87 -11.79 -16.59
C THR A 164 8.25 -12.82 -15.65
N SER A 165 8.63 -12.80 -14.38
CA SER A 165 8.07 -13.69 -13.36
C SER A 165 6.56 -13.48 -13.20
N LEU A 166 6.08 -12.24 -13.16
CA LEU A 166 4.65 -11.93 -13.06
C LEU A 166 3.87 -12.43 -14.29
N ARG A 167 4.43 -12.31 -15.50
CA ARG A 167 3.79 -12.79 -16.73
C ARG A 167 3.67 -14.31 -16.76
N GLU A 168 4.71 -15.03 -16.36
CA GLU A 168 4.65 -16.50 -16.22
C GLU A 168 3.57 -16.94 -15.22
N LYS A 169 3.46 -16.23 -14.09
CA LYS A 169 2.43 -16.48 -13.08
C LYS A 169 1.03 -16.18 -13.62
N ALA A 170 0.84 -15.04 -14.29
CA ALA A 170 -0.43 -14.65 -14.90
C ALA A 170 -0.88 -15.61 -16.03
N ASP A 171 0.07 -16.18 -16.79
CA ASP A 171 -0.20 -17.22 -17.79
C ASP A 171 -0.60 -18.58 -17.17
N GLY A 172 -0.39 -18.76 -15.87
CA GLY A 172 -0.60 -20.05 -15.20
C GLY A 172 0.48 -21.08 -15.51
N LYS A 173 1.65 -20.63 -16.01
CA LYS A 173 2.78 -21.48 -16.44
C LYS A 173 3.67 -21.96 -15.29
N LEU A 174 3.29 -21.69 -14.03
CA LEU A 174 4.05 -22.16 -12.88
C LEU A 174 4.14 -23.69 -12.85
N SER A 175 5.36 -24.20 -12.75
CA SER A 175 5.65 -25.63 -12.56
C SER A 175 5.07 -26.13 -11.23
N LEU A 176 4.90 -27.44 -11.10
CA LEU A 176 4.42 -28.04 -9.85
C LEU A 176 5.36 -27.73 -8.67
N GLU A 177 6.67 -27.69 -8.91
CA GLU A 177 7.66 -27.32 -7.89
C GLU A 177 7.52 -25.85 -7.49
N GLN A 178 7.35 -24.94 -8.45
CA GLN A 178 7.12 -23.53 -8.17
C GLN A 178 5.81 -23.30 -7.40
N ARG A 179 4.76 -24.09 -7.67
CA ARG A 179 3.50 -24.05 -6.91
C ARG A 179 3.70 -24.55 -5.48
N ARG A 180 4.40 -25.68 -5.29
CA ARG A 180 4.72 -26.22 -3.96
C ARG A 180 5.55 -25.25 -3.11
N ALA A 181 6.46 -24.50 -3.74
CA ALA A 181 7.27 -23.49 -3.08
C ALA A 181 6.47 -22.22 -2.70
N GLN A 182 5.26 -22.02 -3.25
CA GLN A 182 4.42 -20.85 -3.00
C GLN A 182 3.24 -21.18 -2.09
N ASN A 183 3.47 -21.26 -0.77
CA ASN A 183 2.46 -21.18 0.30
C ASN A 183 1.12 -21.90 -0.02
N GLY A 184 1.19 -23.20 -0.32
CA GLY A 184 -0.01 -24.02 -0.53
C GLY A 184 -0.72 -23.79 -1.87
N MET A 185 -0.04 -23.21 -2.88
CA MET A 185 -0.62 -23.01 -4.21
C MET A 185 -1.04 -24.34 -4.87
N GLU A 186 -0.44 -25.46 -4.48
CA GLU A 186 -0.87 -26.80 -4.91
C GLU A 186 -2.26 -27.21 -4.39
N GLN A 187 -2.74 -26.58 -3.32
CA GLN A 187 -4.05 -26.85 -2.71
C GLN A 187 -5.13 -25.87 -3.19
N ARG A 188 -4.77 -24.90 -4.02
CA ARG A 188 -5.71 -23.89 -4.51
C ARG A 188 -6.69 -24.48 -5.51
N THR A 189 -7.96 -24.13 -5.34
CA THR A 189 -9.02 -24.43 -6.30
C THR A 189 -8.77 -23.70 -7.63
N PRO A 190 -9.34 -24.17 -8.76
CA PRO A 190 -9.23 -23.48 -10.03
C PRO A 190 -9.69 -22.01 -9.98
N ALA A 191 -10.72 -21.71 -9.19
CA ALA A 191 -11.21 -20.34 -8.99
C ALA A 191 -10.21 -19.45 -8.24
N GLN A 192 -9.54 -19.99 -7.21
CA GLN A 192 -8.47 -19.28 -6.51
C GLN A 192 -7.28 -19.02 -7.43
N ILE A 193 -6.85 -20.02 -8.21
CA ILE A 193 -5.78 -19.86 -9.20
C ILE A 193 -6.14 -18.76 -10.22
N ALA A 194 -7.38 -18.72 -10.70
CA ALA A 194 -7.82 -17.66 -11.61
C ALA A 194 -7.76 -16.26 -10.96
N LYS A 195 -8.11 -16.15 -9.67
CA LYS A 195 -7.99 -14.90 -8.91
C LYS A 195 -6.52 -14.49 -8.72
N ASP A 196 -5.62 -15.43 -8.45
CA ASP A 196 -4.20 -15.14 -8.30
C ASP A 196 -3.59 -14.64 -9.62
N ARG A 197 -3.93 -15.32 -10.72
CA ARG A 197 -3.54 -14.90 -12.07
C ARG A 197 -4.04 -13.49 -12.39
N ALA A 198 -5.26 -13.15 -11.99
CA ALA A 198 -5.78 -11.80 -12.12
C ALA A 198 -4.96 -10.79 -11.32
N SER A 199 -4.53 -11.14 -10.10
CA SER A 199 -3.65 -10.29 -9.29
C SER A 199 -2.31 -10.03 -9.97
N TYR A 200 -1.64 -11.08 -10.47
CA TYR A 200 -0.36 -10.92 -11.17
C TYR A 200 -0.48 -10.08 -12.45
N LEU A 201 -1.61 -10.19 -13.14
CA LEU A 201 -1.90 -9.37 -14.32
C LEU A 201 -2.05 -7.88 -13.97
N LEU A 202 -2.64 -7.55 -12.81
CA LEU A 202 -2.70 -6.17 -12.33
C LEU A 202 -1.29 -5.66 -11.97
N ASP A 203 -0.47 -6.50 -11.34
CA ASP A 203 0.90 -6.15 -10.96
C ASP A 203 1.80 -5.90 -12.17
N LEU A 204 1.58 -6.58 -13.30
CA LEU A 204 2.31 -6.32 -14.56
C LEU A 204 2.16 -4.88 -15.05
N VAL A 205 0.96 -4.30 -14.93
CA VAL A 205 0.72 -2.90 -15.33
C VAL A 205 1.59 -1.94 -14.53
N VAL A 206 1.87 -2.28 -13.28
CA VAL A 206 2.73 -1.49 -12.38
C VAL A 206 4.22 -1.76 -12.66
N ALA A 207 4.60 -3.03 -12.82
CA ALA A 207 6.00 -3.44 -12.98
C ALA A 207 6.60 -3.06 -14.34
N SER A 208 5.80 -3.07 -15.41
CA SER A 208 6.25 -2.79 -16.78
C SER A 208 5.26 -1.84 -17.50
N PRO A 209 5.22 -0.55 -17.09
CA PRO A 209 4.24 0.42 -17.58
C PRO A 209 4.38 0.77 -19.08
N GLY A 210 5.51 0.43 -19.70
CA GLY A 210 5.75 0.60 -21.13
C GLY A 210 5.22 -0.54 -22.00
N GLU A 211 5.03 -1.73 -21.41
CA GLU A 211 4.53 -2.93 -22.12
C GLU A 211 3.05 -3.20 -21.79
N TYR A 212 2.61 -2.84 -20.59
CA TYR A 212 1.25 -3.12 -20.11
C TYR A 212 0.51 -1.84 -19.70
N SER A 213 -0.80 -1.84 -19.93
CA SER A 213 -1.71 -0.77 -19.54
C SER A 213 -2.98 -1.33 -18.94
N TRP A 214 -3.67 -0.54 -18.11
CA TRP A 214 -4.96 -0.94 -17.53
C TRP A 214 -5.97 -1.33 -18.59
N GLU A 215 -6.01 -0.58 -19.70
CA GLU A 215 -6.90 -0.86 -20.82
C GLU A 215 -6.55 -2.18 -21.51
N GLY A 216 -5.26 -2.40 -21.80
CA GLY A 216 -4.77 -3.58 -22.51
C GLY A 216 -5.04 -4.90 -21.77
N VAL A 217 -5.10 -4.87 -20.44
CA VAL A 217 -5.34 -6.09 -19.64
C VAL A 217 -6.81 -6.37 -19.35
N ARG A 218 -7.75 -5.46 -19.65
CA ARG A 218 -9.18 -5.59 -19.27
C ARG A 218 -9.82 -6.89 -19.74
N ALA A 219 -9.60 -7.27 -21.01
CA ALA A 219 -10.22 -8.44 -21.60
C ALA A 219 -9.75 -9.75 -20.94
N GLU A 220 -8.43 -9.87 -20.72
CA GLU A 220 -7.83 -11.01 -20.02
C GLU A 220 -8.29 -11.05 -18.55
N LEU A 221 -8.30 -9.90 -17.88
CA LEU A 221 -8.75 -9.75 -16.50
C LEU A 221 -10.23 -10.14 -16.33
N ALA A 222 -11.11 -9.73 -17.25
CA ALA A 222 -12.51 -10.12 -17.24
C ALA A 222 -12.67 -11.65 -17.37
N SER A 223 -11.90 -12.28 -18.25
CA SER A 223 -11.90 -13.74 -18.42
C SER A 223 -11.50 -14.46 -17.13
N LEU A 224 -10.43 -13.99 -16.48
CA LEU A 224 -9.95 -14.54 -15.22
C LEU A 224 -10.99 -14.37 -14.09
N TYR A 225 -11.65 -13.22 -13.99
CA TYR A 225 -12.71 -13.02 -12.99
C TYR A 225 -13.95 -13.89 -13.26
N ARG A 226 -14.32 -14.17 -14.52
CA ARG A 226 -15.37 -15.17 -14.82
C ARG A 226 -14.97 -16.56 -14.37
N ALA A 227 -13.74 -16.98 -14.68
CA ALA A 227 -13.19 -18.26 -14.24
C ALA A 227 -13.09 -18.37 -12.71
N ALA A 228 -12.90 -17.24 -12.02
CA ALA A 228 -12.91 -17.14 -10.56
C ALA A 228 -14.33 -17.14 -9.95
N GLY A 229 -15.39 -17.22 -10.75
CA GLY A 229 -16.78 -17.16 -10.26
C GLY A 229 -17.22 -15.75 -9.85
N MET A 230 -16.61 -14.70 -10.40
CA MET A 230 -16.87 -13.29 -10.09
C MET A 230 -17.44 -12.53 -11.31
N PRO A 231 -18.62 -12.92 -11.84
CA PRO A 231 -19.17 -12.35 -13.08
C PRO A 231 -19.49 -10.86 -12.99
N SER A 232 -19.88 -10.36 -11.81
CA SER A 232 -20.13 -8.93 -11.60
C SER A 232 -18.86 -8.08 -11.78
N ILE A 233 -17.74 -8.55 -11.23
CA ILE A 233 -16.42 -7.89 -11.40
C ILE A 233 -15.96 -8.01 -12.85
N ALA A 234 -16.14 -9.18 -13.46
CA ALA A 234 -15.79 -9.39 -14.86
C ALA A 234 -16.52 -8.41 -15.79
N THR A 235 -17.83 -8.21 -15.57
CA THR A 235 -18.62 -7.22 -16.31
C THR A 235 -18.08 -5.82 -16.07
N PHE A 236 -17.86 -5.42 -14.81
CA PHE A 236 -17.33 -4.11 -14.44
C PHE A 236 -16.01 -3.78 -15.15
N VAL A 237 -15.04 -4.70 -15.16
CA VAL A 237 -13.75 -4.44 -15.80
C VAL A 237 -13.81 -4.46 -17.33
N SER A 238 -14.78 -5.18 -17.91
CA SER A 238 -14.99 -5.25 -19.36
C SER A 238 -15.83 -4.10 -19.93
N SER A 239 -16.52 -3.34 -19.08
CA SER A 239 -17.27 -2.16 -19.53
C SER A 239 -16.29 -1.09 -20.00
N PRO A 240 -16.47 -0.52 -21.21
CA PRO A 240 -15.68 0.63 -21.63
C PRO A 240 -15.91 1.76 -20.64
N THR A 241 -14.83 2.30 -20.09
CA THR A 241 -14.90 3.54 -19.32
C THR A 241 -15.45 4.61 -20.23
N ALA A 242 -16.63 5.16 -19.91
CA ALA A 242 -17.09 6.40 -20.50
C ALA A 242 -15.96 7.42 -20.28
N GLY A 243 -15.32 7.85 -21.36
CA GLY A 243 -14.21 8.79 -21.31
C GLY A 243 -14.66 10.02 -20.54
N VAL A 244 -14.04 10.26 -19.39
CA VAL A 244 -14.05 11.60 -18.80
C VAL A 244 -13.01 12.38 -19.61
N ASN A 245 -13.51 13.15 -20.58
CA ASN A 245 -12.74 14.18 -21.29
C ASN A 245 -12.30 15.27 -20.31
#